data_AF-A0A7J7RU41-F1
#
_entry.id   AF-A0A7J7RU41-F1
#
_cell.length_a   1.000
_cell.length_b   1.000
_cell.length_c   1.000
_cell.angle_alpha   90.00
_cell.angle_beta   90.00
_cell.angle_gamma   90.00
#
_symmetry.space_group_name_H-M   'P 1'
#
loop_
_entity.id
_entity.type
_entity.pdbx_description
1 polymer ?
#
loop_
_entity_poly.entity_id
_entity_poly.type
_entity_poly.pdbx_seq_one_letter_code
_entity_poly.pdbx_strand_id
1 'polypeptide(L)' 'MVGKALEYDVLKKNCEHFVTDLRYGNPRSKQAENFQTKAVVGGATLMGGALAFAGYTFMSKRFQRQ' A
#
# COMPACT_ATOMS: atom_id res chain seq x y z
N MET A 1 11.75 -13.07 -24.39
CA MET A 1 12.27 -13.42 -23.04
C MET A 1 12.72 -14.87 -22.90
N VAL A 2 12.45 -15.74 -23.88
CA VAL A 2 12.86 -17.15 -23.83
C VAL A 2 14.39 -17.27 -23.65
N GLY A 3 14.82 -18.06 -22.66
CA GLY A 3 16.24 -18.29 -22.35
C GLY A 3 16.91 -17.24 -21.45
N LYS A 4 16.21 -16.18 -21.02
CA LYS A 4 16.76 -15.19 -20.08
C LYS A 4 16.37 -15.53 -18.64
N ALA A 5 17.35 -15.52 -17.73
CA ALA A 5 17.07 -15.51 -16.30
C ALA A 5 16.52 -14.14 -15.90
N LEU A 6 15.37 -14.14 -15.24
CA LEU A 6 14.73 -12.94 -14.71
C LEU A 6 14.59 -13.11 -13.20
N GLU A 7 14.78 -12.02 -12.48
CA GLU A 7 14.54 -11.99 -11.05
C GLU A 7 13.05 -12.18 -10.79
N TYR A 8 12.72 -13.27 -10.10
CA TYR A 8 11.35 -13.61 -9.72
C TYR A 8 11.07 -13.12 -8.30
N ASP A 9 10.00 -12.35 -8.14
CA ASP A 9 9.49 -11.90 -6.85
C ASP A 9 8.01 -12.27 -6.76
N VAL A 10 7.66 -13.17 -5.84
CA VAL A 10 6.28 -13.66 -5.66
C VAL A 10 5.30 -12.53 -5.34
N LEU A 11 5.78 -11.45 -4.71
CA LEU A 11 4.96 -10.32 -4.29
C LEU A 11 4.91 -9.21 -5.34
N LYS A 12 6.03 -8.91 -6.01
CA LYS A 12 6.15 -7.77 -6.94
C LYS A 12 6.23 -8.15 -8.42
N LYS A 13 6.85 -9.28 -8.76
CA LYS A 13 7.14 -9.73 -10.13
C LYS A 13 6.66 -11.17 -10.33
N ASN A 14 5.39 -11.39 -9.98
CA ASN A 14 4.78 -12.72 -9.99
C ASN A 14 4.44 -13.18 -11.42
N CYS A 15 3.88 -14.39 -11.53
CA CYS A 15 3.53 -14.97 -12.83
C CYS A 15 2.51 -14.12 -13.60
N GLU A 16 1.52 -13.51 -12.93
CA GLU A 16 0.49 -12.66 -13.56
C GLU A 16 1.12 -11.41 -14.17
N HIS A 17 2.02 -10.76 -13.41
CA HIS A 17 2.78 -9.59 -13.83
C HIS A 17 3.63 -9.90 -15.07
N PHE A 18 4.31 -11.06 -15.07
CA PHE A 18 5.12 -11.51 -16.20
C PHE A 18 4.29 -11.81 -17.45
N VAL A 19 3.20 -12.58 -17.35
CA VAL A 19 2.41 -12.94 -18.54
C VAL A 19 1.63 -11.75 -19.11
N THR A 20 1.21 -10.80 -18.27
CA THR A 20 0.52 -9.58 -18.72
C THR A 20 1.48 -8.58 -19.36
N ASP A 21 2.72 -8.49 -18.89
CA ASP A 21 3.80 -7.76 -19.57
C ASP A 21 4.01 -8.33 -20.98
N LEU A 22 4.14 -9.66 -21.09
CA LEU A 22 4.31 -10.31 -22.39
C LEU A 22 3.12 -10.12 -23.33
N ARG A 23 1.90 -10.12 -22.80
CA ARG A 23 0.67 -10.07 -23.60
C ARG A 23 0.24 -8.66 -23.97
N TYR A 24 0.43 -7.70 -23.07
CA TYR A 24 -0.14 -6.35 -23.19
C TYR A 24 0.91 -5.24 -23.07
N GLY A 25 2.16 -5.56 -22.75
CA GLY A 25 3.21 -4.55 -22.47
C GLY A 25 2.94 -3.73 -21.21
N ASN A 26 1.97 -4.15 -20.39
CA ASN A 26 1.59 -3.48 -19.15
C ASN A 26 1.44 -4.54 -18.06
N PRO A 27 2.44 -4.69 -17.18
CA PRO A 27 2.40 -5.72 -16.18
C PRO A 27 1.38 -5.42 -15.08
N ARG A 28 0.46 -6.35 -14.86
CA ARG A 28 -0.60 -6.25 -13.85
C ARG A 28 -0.61 -7.48 -12.94
N SER A 29 -0.94 -7.26 -11.67
CA SER A 29 -1.14 -8.33 -10.70
C SER A 29 -2.19 -7.89 -9.69
N LYS A 30 -3.32 -8.61 -9.64
CA LYS A 30 -4.40 -8.27 -8.71
C LYS A 30 -3.95 -8.37 -7.26
N GLN A 31 -3.06 -9.32 -6.95
CA GLN A 31 -2.52 -9.47 -5.60
C GLN A 31 -1.70 -8.25 -5.18
N ALA A 32 -0.80 -7.78 -6.07
CA ALA A 32 0.04 -6.62 -5.80
C ALA A 32 -0.80 -5.34 -5.70
N GLU A 33 -1.76 -5.16 -6.60
CA GLU A 33 -2.68 -4.01 -6.59
C GLU A 33 -3.52 -3.99 -5.30
N ASN A 34 -4.13 -5.12 -4.94
CA ASN A 34 -4.92 -5.23 -3.72
C ASN A 34 -4.08 -4.98 -2.47
N PHE A 35 -2.84 -5.46 -2.43
CA PHE A 35 -1.93 -5.19 -1.32
C PHE A 35 -1.63 -3.70 -1.19
N GLN A 36 -1.28 -3.03 -2.30
CA GLN A 36 -1.02 -1.59 -2.30
C GLN A 36 -2.24 -0.79 -1.83
N THR A 37 -3.43 -1.10 -2.34
CA THR A 37 -4.67 -0.45 -1.91
C THR A 37 -4.90 -0.62 -0.41
N LYS A 38 -4.79 -1.85 0.11
CA LYS A 38 -4.98 -2.12 1.54
C LYS A 38 -3.92 -1.45 2.40
N ALA A 39 -2.66 -1.42 1.97
CA ALA A 39 -1.58 -0.78 2.69
C ALA A 39 -1.79 0.74 2.80
N VAL A 40 -2.19 1.40 1.69
CA VAL A 40 -2.48 2.83 1.68
C VAL A 40 -3.66 3.17 2.58
N VAL A 41 -4.76 2.42 2.47
CA VAL A 41 -5.96 2.64 3.31
C VAL A 41 -5.65 2.40 4.78
N GLY A 42 -4.92 1.33 5.11
CA GLY A 42 -4.48 1.03 6.46
C GLY A 42 -3.55 2.11 7.04
N GLY A 43 -2.58 2.59 6.26
CA GLY A 43 -1.69 3.66 6.68
C GLY A 43 -2.41 4.99 6.93
N ALA A 44 -3.34 5.36 6.03
CA ALA A 44 -4.12 6.58 6.16
C ALA A 44 -5.05 6.57 7.39
N THR A 45 -5.69 5.43 7.66
CA THR A 45 -6.57 5.27 8.84
C THR A 45 -5.80 5.37 10.15
N LEU A 46 -4.62 4.76 10.24
CA LEU A 46 -3.76 4.87 11.42
C LEU A 46 -3.28 6.32 11.66
N MET A 47 -2.81 7.01 10.62
CA MET A 47 -2.40 8.42 10.74
C MET A 47 -3.57 9.32 11.13
N GLY A 48 -4.73 9.16 10.50
CA GLY A 48 -5.93 9.93 10.83
C GLY A 48 -6.34 9.73 12.29
N GLY A 49 -6.34 8.48 12.77
CA GLY A 49 -6.63 8.16 14.17
C GLY A 49 -5.63 8.79 15.15
N ALA A 50 -4.33 8.72 14.84
CA ALA A 50 -3.29 9.32 15.67
C ALA A 50 -3.41 10.85 15.75
N LEU A 51 -3.67 11.51 14.62
CA LEU A 51 -3.87 12.97 14.56
C LEU A 51 -5.12 13.41 15.32
N ALA A 52 -6.23 12.68 15.17
CA ALA A 52 -7.46 12.95 15.90
C ALA A 52 -7.25 12.79 17.41
N PHE A 53 -6.56 11.73 17.83
CA PHE A 53 -6.21 11.51 19.24
C PHE A 53 -5.29 12.61 19.80
N ALA A 54 -4.26 13.01 19.05
CA ALA A 54 -3.38 14.11 19.43
C ALA A 54 -4.15 15.44 19.55
N GLY A 55 -5.02 15.75 18.60
CA GLY A 55 -5.88 16.94 18.63
C GLY A 55 -6.83 16.94 19.83
N TYR A 56 -7.47 15.80 20.12
CA TYR A 56 -8.34 15.63 21.28
C TYR A 56 -7.60 15.86 22.60
N THR A 57 -6.43 15.22 22.77
CA THR A 57 -5.63 15.37 23.99
C THR A 57 -5.07 16.79 24.17
N PHE A 58 -4.76 17.49 23.08
CA PHE A 58 -4.35 18.89 23.13
C PHE A 58 -5.51 19.81 23.56
N MET A 59 -6.69 19.63 22.98
CA MET A 59 -7.88 20.43 23.31
C MET A 59 -8.35 20.20 24.75
N SER A 60 -8.40 18.94 25.21
CA SER A 60 -8.79 18.62 26.58
C SER A 60 -7.82 19.21 27.61
N LYS A 61 -6.50 19.20 27.33
CA LYS A 61 -5.51 19.91 28.15
C LYS A 61 -5.66 21.43 28.15
N ARG A 62 -6.18 22.04 27.07
CA ARG A 62 -6.43 23.48 27.02
C ARG A 62 -7.67 23.87 27.82
N PHE A 63 -8.72 23.05 27.76
CA PHE A 63 -9.93 23.28 28.54
C PHE A 63 -9.68 23.21 30.05
N GLN A 64 -8.85 22.27 30.52
CA GLN A 64 -8.48 22.17 31.94
C GLN A 64 -7.59 23.31 32.47
N ARG A 65 -7.05 24.17 31.60
CA ARG A 65 -6.23 25.33 31.98
C ARG A 65 -7.03 26.64 32.01
N GLN A 66 -8.29 26.61 31.63
CA GLN A 66 -9.24 27.73 31.77
C GLN A 66 -10.05 27.52 33.04
#